data_AF-A0A814PAB8-F1
#
_entry.id   AF-A0A814PAB8-F1
#
_cell.length_a   1.000
_cell.length_b   1.000
_cell.length_c   1.000
_cell.angle_alpha   90.00
_cell.angle_beta   90.00
_cell.angle_gamma   90.00
#
_symmetry.space_group_name_H-M   'P 1'
#
loop_
_entity.id
_entity.type
_entity.pdbx_description
1 polymer ?
#
loop_
_entity_poly.entity_id
_entity_poly.type
_entity_poly.pdbx_seq_one_letter_code
_entity_poly.pdbx_strand_id
1 'polypeptide(L)'
;MKNTIRFANWLSRWDDWSGIIRISLATSLFVISIVLLLSLKRRKFDFLKSLSNNLIKNRASKKIGFSHNWHWNDLFLKPTFCNCCESVIVSGAYCNYCNLYTDEKCMKKADKMFKCKQLCDTHEADPDCEKPQKLLHRHWQHNWIKGNLKLNSSCFVCHENDCGCSPNLSDYKCCWCLRTIHEKCLNSVSNRDIVDNCDLGPFRRLLLKPNYLIKISQYSSLSIKDYKINKMLLSMIDYHDWTPLFVFANSKSGSADADVIMSHFNSILNPLQVIEMDKKNIENTLKWMQLYSDLIQFKILVCGGDGSIG
;
A
#
# COMPACT_ATOMS: atom_id res chain seq x y z
N MET A 1 59.13 -50.45 -30.27
CA MET A 1 58.30 -50.74 -29.08
C MET A 1 58.45 -49.78 -27.89
N LYS A 2 59.57 -49.03 -27.71
CA LYS A 2 59.71 -48.08 -26.58
C LYS A 2 58.91 -46.77 -26.70
N ASN A 3 58.58 -46.31 -27.90
CA ASN A 3 57.86 -45.04 -28.11
C ASN A 3 56.33 -45.15 -27.93
N THR A 4 55.75 -46.32 -28.17
CA THR A 4 54.32 -46.59 -27.99
C THR A 4 53.91 -46.63 -26.50
N ILE A 5 54.79 -47.12 -25.63
CA ILE A 5 54.53 -47.18 -24.18
C ILE A 5 54.56 -45.77 -23.54
N ARG A 6 55.40 -44.86 -24.05
CA ARG A 6 55.42 -43.45 -23.59
C ARG A 6 54.17 -42.68 -23.98
N PHE A 7 53.59 -42.96 -25.15
CA PHE A 7 52.36 -42.32 -25.60
C PHE A 7 51.13 -42.82 -24.82
N ALA A 8 51.07 -44.13 -24.53
CA ALA A 8 50.02 -44.72 -23.70
C ALA A 8 50.04 -44.20 -22.24
N ASN A 9 51.23 -44.04 -21.65
CA ASN A 9 51.38 -43.44 -20.31
C ASN A 9 51.12 -41.92 -20.27
N TRP A 10 51.18 -41.23 -21.42
CA TRP A 10 50.81 -39.82 -21.53
C TRP A 10 49.28 -39.66 -21.64
N LEU A 11 48.61 -40.55 -22.38
CA LEU A 11 47.15 -40.58 -22.52
C LEU A 11 46.42 -41.00 -21.22
N SER A 12 46.95 -41.97 -20.46
CA SER A 12 46.32 -42.37 -19.17
C SER A 12 46.34 -41.26 -18.11
N ARG A 13 47.23 -40.27 -18.29
CA ARG A 13 47.33 -39.08 -17.43
C ARG A 13 46.26 -38.03 -17.76
N TRP A 14 45.56 -38.19 -18.89
CA TRP A 14 44.46 -37.33 -19.35
C TRP A 14 43.07 -37.90 -19.07
N ASP A 15 42.93 -39.13 -18.55
CA ASP A 15 41.63 -39.73 -18.22
C ASP A 15 41.00 -39.20 -16.91
N ASP A 16 41.73 -38.38 -16.14
CA ASP A 16 41.28 -37.89 -14.84
C ASP A 16 40.60 -36.50 -14.90
N TRP A 17 39.76 -36.29 -15.92
CA TRP A 17 38.90 -35.10 -16.04
C TRP A 17 37.93 -34.96 -14.86
N SER A 18 37.71 -36.05 -14.11
CA SER A 18 36.84 -36.08 -12.93
C SER A 18 37.24 -35.04 -11.87
N GLY A 19 38.55 -34.84 -11.64
CA GLY A 19 39.07 -33.86 -10.70
C GLY A 19 38.88 -32.42 -11.18
N ILE A 20 39.16 -32.16 -12.46
CA ILE A 20 39.00 -30.83 -13.07
C ILE A 20 37.53 -30.42 -13.11
N ILE A 21 36.63 -31.34 -13.46
CA ILE A 21 35.17 -31.11 -13.47
C ILE A 21 34.66 -30.83 -12.05
N ARG A 22 35.13 -31.56 -11.03
CA ARG A 22 34.75 -31.32 -9.63
C ARG A 22 35.21 -29.95 -9.14
N ILE A 23 36.46 -29.56 -9.45
CA ILE A 23 36.98 -28.23 -9.11
C ILE A 23 36.19 -27.15 -9.84
N SER A 24 35.89 -27.33 -11.13
CA SER A 24 35.10 -26.38 -11.92
C SER A 24 33.68 -26.23 -11.38
N LEU A 25 33.01 -27.32 -11.01
CA LEU A 25 31.66 -27.26 -10.42
C LEU A 25 31.68 -26.58 -9.05
N ALA A 26 32.67 -26.89 -8.22
CA ALA A 26 32.83 -26.28 -6.91
C ALA A 26 33.10 -24.77 -7.01
N THR A 27 33.96 -24.34 -7.93
CA THR A 27 34.23 -22.91 -8.16
C THR A 27 33.02 -22.20 -8.74
N SER A 28 32.28 -22.81 -9.68
CA SER A 28 31.03 -22.25 -10.20
C SER A 28 29.97 -22.08 -9.10
N LEU A 29 29.76 -23.09 -8.24
CA LEU A 29 28.82 -23.00 -7.12
C LEU A 29 29.24 -21.95 -6.09
N PHE A 30 30.54 -21.81 -5.83
CA PHE A 30 31.07 -20.79 -4.94
C PHE A 30 30.86 -19.37 -5.49
N VAL A 31 31.12 -19.16 -6.78
CA VAL A 31 30.86 -17.89 -7.46
C VAL A 31 29.36 -17.57 -7.44
N ILE A 32 28.49 -18.54 -7.73
CA ILE A 32 27.03 -18.37 -7.62
C ILE A 32 26.62 -17.98 -6.20
N SER A 33 27.17 -18.64 -5.17
CA SER A 33 26.91 -18.32 -3.77
C SER A 33 27.33 -16.89 -3.41
N ILE A 34 28.53 -16.46 -3.84
CA ILE A 34 28.99 -15.08 -3.63
C ILE A 34 28.08 -14.08 -4.35
N VAL A 35 27.72 -14.33 -5.60
CA VAL A 35 26.82 -13.46 -6.37
C VAL A 35 25.45 -13.38 -5.69
N LEU A 36 24.91 -14.49 -5.20
CA LEU A 36 23.67 -14.52 -4.42
C LEU A 36 23.82 -13.71 -3.13
N LEU A 37 24.88 -13.90 -2.35
CA LEU A 37 25.12 -13.14 -1.11
C LEU A 37 25.29 -11.64 -1.37
N LEU A 38 26.01 -11.25 -2.42
CA LEU A 38 26.15 -9.85 -2.82
C LEU A 38 24.82 -9.27 -3.30
N SER A 39 24.02 -10.04 -4.03
CA SER A 39 22.68 -9.62 -4.45
C SER A 39 21.74 -9.44 -3.26
N LEU A 40 21.79 -10.32 -2.25
CA LEU A 40 21.01 -10.23 -1.02
C LEU A 40 21.48 -9.05 -0.15
N LYS A 41 22.80 -8.82 -0.05
CA LYS A 41 23.36 -7.64 0.64
C LYS A 41 22.96 -6.34 -0.05
N ARG A 42 23.01 -6.30 -1.38
CA ARG A 42 22.57 -5.15 -2.18
C ARG A 42 21.08 -4.89 -1.98
N ARG A 43 20.24 -5.92 -2.02
CA ARG A 43 18.80 -5.83 -1.69
C ARG A 43 18.55 -5.27 -0.29
N LYS A 44 19.26 -5.78 0.73
CA LYS A 44 19.16 -5.26 2.11
C LYS A 44 19.59 -3.79 2.19
N PHE A 45 20.63 -3.39 1.47
CA PHE A 45 21.09 -2.00 1.43
C PHE A 45 20.10 -1.08 0.70
N ASP A 46 19.56 -1.51 -0.44
CA ASP A 46 18.57 -0.76 -1.19
C ASP A 46 17.24 -0.64 -0.42
N PHE A 47 16.85 -1.68 0.34
CA PHE A 47 15.74 -1.63 1.29
C PHE A 47 15.95 -0.59 2.40
N LEU A 48 17.12 -0.60 3.05
CA LEU A 48 17.46 0.40 4.07
C LEU A 48 17.50 1.83 3.49
N LYS A 49 17.99 1.98 2.26
CA LYS A 49 17.99 3.25 1.53
C LYS A 49 16.58 3.70 1.17
N SER A 50 15.69 2.78 0.80
CA SER A 50 14.27 3.04 0.54
C SER A 50 13.55 3.52 1.81
N LEU A 51 13.73 2.82 2.93
CA LEU A 51 13.22 3.23 4.25
C LEU A 51 13.73 4.62 4.64
N SER A 52 15.04 4.86 4.52
CA SER A 52 15.65 6.17 4.78
C SER A 52 15.05 7.26 3.89
N ASN A 53 14.90 7.00 2.59
CA ASN A 53 14.35 7.97 1.65
C ASN A 53 12.86 8.25 1.88
N ASN A 54 12.08 7.26 2.32
CA ASN A 54 10.68 7.43 2.71
C ASN A 54 10.55 8.26 3.99
N LEU A 55 11.39 8.02 4.99
CA LEU A 55 11.46 8.83 6.22
C LEU A 55 11.89 10.28 5.93
N ILE A 56 12.83 10.48 4.98
CA ILE A 56 13.32 11.80 4.59
C ILE A 56 12.31 12.55 3.72
N LYS A 57 11.63 11.89 2.76
CA LYS A 57 10.59 12.53 1.92
C LYS A 57 9.38 12.96 2.74
N ASN A 58 8.99 12.20 3.76
CA ASN A 58 7.92 12.58 4.68
C ASN A 58 8.24 13.86 5.48
N ARG A 59 9.51 14.25 5.60
CA ARG A 59 9.93 15.50 6.27
C ARG A 59 10.04 16.71 5.35
N ALA A 60 10.06 16.55 4.02
CA ALA A 60 10.49 17.62 3.10
C ALA A 60 9.44 18.12 2.08
N SER A 61 8.25 17.52 1.98
CA SER A 61 7.24 18.01 1.02
C SER A 61 6.31 19.06 1.63
N LYS A 62 6.59 20.32 1.27
CA LYS A 62 5.78 21.53 1.50
C LYS A 62 4.52 21.58 0.60
N LYS A 63 3.90 20.43 0.32
CA LYS A 63 2.74 20.33 -0.58
C LYS A 63 1.49 20.00 0.23
N ILE A 64 0.46 20.84 0.12
CA ILE A 64 -0.89 20.58 0.63
C ILE A 64 -1.51 19.52 -0.30
N GLY A 65 -1.14 18.26 -0.10
CA GLY A 65 -1.64 17.15 -0.91
C GLY A 65 -1.26 15.82 -0.28
N PHE A 66 -2.18 14.85 -0.32
CA PHE A 66 -1.93 13.50 0.19
C PHE A 66 -0.98 12.77 -0.75
N SER A 67 0.22 12.44 -0.28
CA SER A 67 1.21 11.70 -1.04
C SER A 67 0.97 10.20 -0.96
N HIS A 68 1.48 9.48 -1.96
CA HIS A 68 1.54 8.02 -1.91
C HIS A 68 2.51 7.56 -0.84
N ASN A 69 2.16 6.46 -0.16
CA ASN A 69 3.05 5.77 0.76
C ASN A 69 3.68 4.58 0.03
N TRP A 70 4.75 4.88 -0.71
CA TRP A 70 5.45 3.92 -1.56
C TRP A 70 6.26 2.92 -0.74
N HIS A 71 6.08 1.64 -1.05
CA HIS A 71 6.88 0.53 -0.59
C HIS A 71 7.49 -0.19 -1.78
N TRP A 72 8.77 -0.51 -1.67
CA TRP A 72 9.47 -1.23 -2.71
C TRP A 72 9.28 -2.73 -2.54
N ASN A 73 9.05 -3.43 -3.64
CA ASN A 73 9.01 -4.88 -3.69
C ASN A 73 9.98 -5.39 -4.75
N ASP A 74 10.93 -6.22 -4.32
CA ASP A 74 11.97 -6.77 -5.19
C ASP A 74 11.43 -7.84 -6.14
N LEU A 75 10.30 -8.47 -5.79
CA LEU A 75 9.71 -9.52 -6.60
C LEU A 75 8.19 -9.60 -6.38
N PHE A 76 7.42 -9.27 -7.40
CA PHE A 76 5.99 -9.57 -7.44
C PHE A 76 5.80 -11.03 -7.85
N LEU A 77 5.20 -11.82 -6.96
CA LEU A 77 4.92 -13.25 -7.21
C LEU A 77 3.75 -13.48 -8.18
N LYS A 78 2.98 -12.43 -8.46
CA LYS A 78 1.85 -12.44 -9.38
C LYS A 78 2.12 -11.49 -10.56
N PRO A 79 1.55 -11.76 -11.75
CA PRO A 79 1.57 -10.80 -12.85
C PRO A 79 1.09 -9.43 -12.36
N THR A 80 1.96 -8.43 -12.47
CA THR A 80 1.73 -7.08 -11.97
C THR A 80 2.12 -6.11 -13.06
N PHE A 81 1.34 -5.05 -13.22
CA PHE A 81 1.53 -4.03 -14.24
C PHE A 81 1.82 -2.68 -13.60
N CYS A 82 2.68 -1.90 -14.23
CA CYS A 82 2.89 -0.51 -13.86
C CYS A 82 1.68 0.33 -14.26
N ASN A 83 1.07 1.04 -13.32
CA ASN A 83 -0.08 1.90 -13.59
C ASN A 83 0.25 3.14 -14.46
N CYS A 84 1.52 3.47 -14.67
CA CYS A 84 1.93 4.60 -15.50
C CYS A 84 2.21 4.25 -16.97
N CYS A 85 2.90 3.13 -17.21
CA CYS A 85 3.34 2.73 -18.54
C CYS A 85 2.64 1.47 -19.05
N GLU A 86 1.80 0.84 -18.21
CA GLU A 86 1.04 -0.38 -18.48
C GLU A 86 1.90 -1.62 -18.81
N SER A 87 3.23 -1.53 -18.69
CA SER A 87 4.14 -2.66 -18.83
C SER A 87 4.08 -3.61 -17.64
N VAL A 88 4.29 -4.90 -17.90
CA VAL A 88 4.49 -5.92 -16.85
C VAL A 88 5.76 -5.60 -16.06
N ILE A 89 5.65 -5.67 -14.74
CA ILE A 89 6.77 -5.45 -13.81
C ILE A 89 6.99 -6.68 -12.93
N VAL A 90 8.25 -7.10 -12.83
CA VAL A 90 8.68 -8.16 -11.92
C VAL A 90 9.10 -7.58 -10.56
N SER A 91 9.61 -6.35 -10.56
CA SER A 91 9.99 -5.59 -9.37
C SER A 91 9.54 -4.14 -9.52
N GLY A 92 9.28 -3.46 -8.41
CA GLY A 92 8.77 -2.09 -8.45
C GLY A 92 8.23 -1.61 -7.11
N ALA A 93 7.61 -0.44 -7.12
CA ALA A 93 6.97 0.15 -5.95
C ALA A 93 5.45 -0.08 -5.98
N TYR A 94 4.84 -0.19 -4.80
CA TYR A 94 3.40 -0.15 -4.62
C TYR A 94 3.03 0.80 -3.49
N CYS A 95 1.87 1.45 -3.57
CA CYS A 95 1.38 2.34 -2.54
C CYS A 95 0.50 1.57 -1.54
N ASN A 96 0.86 1.60 -0.25
CA ASN A 96 0.08 0.93 0.81
C ASN A 96 -1.34 1.50 0.98
N TYR A 97 -1.58 2.73 0.55
CA TYR A 97 -2.86 3.41 0.76
C TYR A 97 -3.84 3.13 -0.37
N CYS A 98 -3.42 3.31 -1.62
CA CYS A 98 -4.31 3.18 -2.78
C CYS A 98 -4.09 1.92 -3.60
N ASN A 99 -3.06 1.11 -3.33
CA ASN A 99 -2.67 -0.04 -4.16
C ASN A 99 -2.30 0.33 -5.61
N LEU A 100 -1.72 1.51 -5.83
CA LEU A 100 -1.11 1.87 -7.10
C LEU A 100 0.26 1.19 -7.22
N TYR A 101 0.59 0.63 -8.38
CA TYR A 101 1.86 -0.06 -8.65
C TYR A 101 2.65 0.67 -9.74
N THR A 102 3.98 0.74 -9.61
CA THR A 102 4.85 1.41 -10.57
C THR A 102 6.20 0.73 -10.68
N ASP A 103 6.80 0.76 -11.87
CA ASP A 103 8.24 0.54 -12.00
C ASP A 103 9.06 1.69 -11.37
N GLU A 104 10.38 1.49 -11.25
CA GLU A 104 11.31 2.47 -10.68
C GLU A 104 11.26 3.84 -11.37
N LYS A 105 11.18 3.85 -12.71
CA LYS A 105 11.25 5.05 -13.54
C LYS A 105 9.95 5.84 -13.45
N CYS A 106 8.84 5.15 -13.29
CA CYS A 106 7.49 5.72 -13.26
C CYS A 106 7.08 6.25 -11.89
N MET A 107 7.70 5.84 -10.78
CA MET A 107 7.29 6.22 -9.42
C MET A 107 7.10 7.74 -9.23
N LYS A 108 8.06 8.57 -9.69
CA LYS A 108 7.95 10.04 -9.61
C LYS A 108 6.87 10.63 -10.50
N LYS A 109 6.60 9.97 -11.65
CA LYS A 109 5.54 10.36 -12.58
C LYS A 109 4.18 10.05 -11.96
N ALA A 110 4.06 8.91 -11.28
CA ALA A 110 2.86 8.46 -10.61
C ALA A 110 2.38 9.41 -9.51
N ASP A 111 3.32 9.96 -8.72
CA ASP A 111 3.03 10.98 -7.70
C ASP A 111 2.33 12.23 -8.26
N LYS A 112 2.51 12.51 -9.56
CA LYS A 112 1.88 13.65 -10.24
C LYS A 112 0.60 13.28 -10.97
N MET A 113 0.54 12.07 -11.54
CA MET A 113 -0.58 11.62 -12.36
C MET A 113 -1.76 11.09 -11.56
N PHE A 114 -1.50 10.43 -10.43
CA PHE A 114 -2.52 9.71 -9.69
C PHE A 114 -2.71 10.31 -8.31
N LYS A 115 -3.97 10.53 -7.92
CA LYS A 115 -4.33 10.95 -6.56
C LYS A 115 -4.28 9.76 -5.61
N CYS A 116 -3.58 9.92 -4.49
CA CYS A 116 -3.58 8.93 -3.42
C CYS A 116 -4.89 8.94 -2.63
N LYS A 117 -5.05 7.98 -1.71
CA LYS A 117 -6.16 7.89 -0.75
C LYS A 117 -6.20 9.15 0.13
N GLN A 118 -7.30 9.89 0.02
CA GLN A 118 -7.50 11.19 0.64
C GLN A 118 -7.84 11.08 2.14
N LEU A 119 -7.01 11.57 3.05
CA LEU A 119 -7.22 11.31 4.49
C LEU A 119 -8.41 12.06 5.09
N CYS A 120 -8.68 13.26 4.58
CA CYS A 120 -9.78 14.11 5.02
C CYS A 120 -10.33 14.88 3.83
N ASP A 121 -11.52 15.45 3.95
CA ASP A 121 -11.98 16.38 2.93
C ASP A 121 -11.02 17.59 2.86
N THR A 122 -10.54 17.88 1.65
CA THR A 122 -9.72 19.06 1.37
C THR A 122 -10.65 20.06 0.73
N HIS A 123 -11.49 20.66 1.55
CA HIS A 123 -12.09 21.90 1.14
C HIS A 123 -10.94 22.90 0.98
N GLU A 124 -10.54 23.18 -0.27
CA GLU A 124 -10.29 24.57 -0.60
C GLU A 124 -11.56 25.28 -0.13
N ALA A 125 -11.43 26.22 0.81
CA ALA A 125 -12.53 27.06 1.20
C ALA A 125 -13.05 27.66 -0.11
N ASP A 126 -14.16 27.13 -0.62
CA ASP A 126 -14.93 27.78 -1.66
C ASP A 126 -15.33 29.11 -0.99
N PRO A 127 -14.74 30.25 -1.42
CA PRO A 127 -14.96 31.50 -0.74
C PRO A 127 -16.44 31.93 -0.82
N ASP A 128 -17.23 31.32 -1.71
CA ASP A 128 -18.68 31.53 -1.84
C ASP A 128 -19.52 30.51 -1.05
N CYS A 129 -18.90 29.53 -0.38
CA CYS A 129 -19.62 28.53 0.41
C CYS A 129 -19.77 29.00 1.86
N GLU A 130 -20.51 30.08 2.08
CA GLU A 130 -20.91 30.61 3.40
C GLU A 130 -21.83 29.65 4.18
N LYS A 131 -22.19 28.48 3.63
CA LYS A 131 -23.22 27.59 4.20
C LYS A 131 -22.66 26.20 4.49
N PRO A 132 -22.48 25.81 5.78
CA PRO A 132 -22.05 24.46 6.17
C PRO A 132 -22.95 23.33 5.65
N GLN A 133 -24.20 23.63 5.26
CA GLN A 133 -25.14 22.70 4.66
C GLN A 133 -24.74 22.21 3.25
N LYS A 134 -23.97 22.97 2.45
CA LYS A 134 -23.51 22.50 1.12
C LYS A 134 -22.40 21.45 1.22
N LEU A 135 -21.59 21.48 2.28
CA LEU A 135 -20.59 20.44 2.56
C LEU A 135 -21.26 19.11 2.96
N LEU A 136 -22.47 19.20 3.50
CA LEU A 136 -23.25 18.09 4.05
C LEU A 136 -23.80 17.12 3.01
N HIS A 137 -24.17 17.62 1.83
CA HIS A 137 -24.82 16.86 0.76
C HIS A 137 -23.86 16.45 -0.36
N ARG A 138 -22.56 16.72 -0.23
CA ARG A 138 -21.60 16.22 -1.21
C ARG A 138 -21.38 14.73 -0.96
N HIS A 139 -21.85 13.93 -1.91
CA HIS A 139 -21.56 12.51 -1.92
C HIS A 139 -20.05 12.29 -2.05
N TRP A 140 -19.53 11.39 -1.22
CA TRP A 140 -18.12 10.99 -1.31
C TRP A 140 -17.92 10.24 -2.62
N GLN A 141 -16.87 10.59 -3.38
CA GLN A 141 -16.63 9.97 -4.68
C GLN A 141 -15.74 8.74 -4.57
N HIS A 142 -15.92 7.80 -5.50
CA HIS A 142 -15.00 6.69 -5.63
C HIS A 142 -13.63 7.18 -6.10
N ASN A 143 -12.56 6.67 -5.48
CA ASN A 143 -11.21 6.78 -6.02
C ASN A 143 -10.82 5.46 -6.68
N TRP A 144 -11.03 5.36 -7.99
CA TRP A 144 -10.80 4.18 -8.81
C TRP A 144 -9.32 4.05 -9.22
N ILE A 145 -8.73 2.88 -8.98
CA ILE A 145 -7.36 2.52 -9.37
C ILE A 145 -7.45 1.38 -10.38
N LYS A 146 -6.80 1.56 -11.53
CA LYS A 146 -6.88 0.61 -12.66
C LYS A 146 -6.08 -0.67 -12.38
N GLY A 147 -6.64 -1.82 -12.70
CA GLY A 147 -5.99 -3.13 -12.75
C GLY A 147 -5.32 -3.64 -11.48
N ASN A 148 -4.38 -4.58 -11.67
CA ASN A 148 -3.71 -5.34 -10.60
C ASN A 148 -4.68 -6.03 -9.62
N LEU A 149 -5.85 -6.42 -10.13
CA LEU A 149 -6.93 -7.04 -9.38
C LEU A 149 -6.57 -8.46 -8.97
N LYS A 150 -7.29 -8.98 -7.96
CA LYS A 150 -7.18 -10.40 -7.59
C LYS A 150 -7.92 -11.24 -8.65
N LEU A 151 -7.44 -12.45 -8.91
CA LEU A 151 -8.17 -13.41 -9.74
C LEU A 151 -9.56 -13.65 -9.15
N ASN A 152 -10.54 -13.85 -10.04
CA ASN A 152 -11.96 -14.05 -9.71
C ASN A 152 -12.58 -12.89 -8.92
N SER A 153 -12.14 -11.66 -9.15
CA SER A 153 -12.80 -10.48 -8.58
C SER A 153 -14.18 -10.29 -9.22
N SER A 154 -15.19 -10.03 -8.39
CA SER A 154 -16.57 -9.80 -8.85
C SER A 154 -16.80 -8.34 -9.22
N CYS A 155 -17.38 -8.08 -10.39
CA CYS A 155 -17.85 -6.74 -10.73
C CYS A 155 -19.02 -6.34 -9.83
N PHE A 156 -18.95 -5.19 -9.17
CA PHE A 156 -20.01 -4.76 -8.27
C PHE A 156 -21.33 -4.42 -8.98
N VAL A 157 -21.31 -4.22 -10.30
CA VAL A 157 -22.48 -3.86 -11.12
C VAL A 157 -23.14 -5.10 -11.72
N CYS A 158 -22.39 -5.90 -12.51
CA CYS A 158 -22.97 -7.06 -13.21
C CYS A 158 -22.81 -8.37 -12.44
N HIS A 159 -22.04 -8.39 -11.35
CA HIS A 159 -21.78 -9.56 -10.50
C HIS A 159 -21.02 -10.71 -11.18
N GLU A 160 -20.51 -10.50 -12.40
CA GLU A 160 -19.60 -11.44 -13.08
C GLU A 160 -18.23 -11.46 -12.39
N ASN A 161 -17.59 -12.64 -12.30
CA ASN A 161 -16.35 -12.87 -11.56
C ASN A 161 -15.09 -12.87 -12.46
N ASP A 162 -15.05 -11.99 -13.44
CA ASP A 162 -14.01 -11.91 -14.48
C ASP A 162 -13.27 -10.55 -14.48
N CYS A 163 -13.46 -9.71 -13.46
CA CYS A 163 -12.69 -8.48 -13.33
C CYS A 163 -11.18 -8.78 -13.21
N GLY A 164 -10.37 -8.16 -14.06
CA GLY A 164 -8.92 -8.31 -14.09
C GLY A 164 -8.44 -9.61 -14.76
N CYS A 165 -9.32 -10.32 -15.47
CA CYS A 165 -8.94 -11.50 -16.26
C CYS A 165 -8.30 -11.16 -17.61
N SER A 166 -8.35 -9.89 -18.04
CA SER A 166 -7.67 -9.42 -19.24
C SER A 166 -6.14 -9.56 -19.12
N PRO A 167 -5.42 -9.87 -20.21
CA PRO A 167 -3.96 -9.91 -20.21
C PRO A 167 -3.31 -8.53 -20.06
N ASN A 168 -4.09 -7.45 -20.05
CA ASN A 168 -3.63 -6.07 -19.94
C ASN A 168 -4.12 -5.43 -18.63
N LEU A 169 -3.47 -4.32 -18.24
CA LEU A 169 -3.96 -3.48 -17.15
C LEU A 169 -5.34 -2.93 -17.49
N SER A 170 -6.38 -3.48 -16.85
CA SER A 170 -7.78 -3.21 -17.15
C SER A 170 -8.62 -3.33 -15.89
N ASP A 171 -9.87 -2.88 -15.98
CA ASP A 171 -10.82 -2.83 -14.88
C ASP A 171 -10.30 -1.99 -13.71
N TYR A 172 -11.14 -1.81 -12.68
CA TYR A 172 -10.85 -0.85 -11.62
C TYR A 172 -11.21 -1.39 -10.26
N LYS A 173 -10.48 -0.95 -9.24
CA LYS A 173 -10.82 -1.14 -7.83
C LYS A 173 -10.83 0.19 -7.11
N CYS A 174 -11.87 0.45 -6.33
CA CYS A 174 -11.91 1.65 -5.50
C CYS A 174 -11.04 1.47 -4.25
N CYS A 175 -10.18 2.42 -3.92
CA CYS A 175 -9.34 2.33 -2.71
C CYS A 175 -10.07 2.59 -1.39
N TRP A 176 -11.36 2.97 -1.44
CA TRP A 176 -12.19 3.20 -0.26
C TRP A 176 -13.17 2.06 -0.01
N CYS A 177 -14.12 1.84 -0.92
CA CYS A 177 -15.12 0.78 -0.76
C CYS A 177 -14.61 -0.61 -1.13
N LEU A 178 -13.41 -0.71 -1.71
CA LEU A 178 -12.74 -1.95 -2.14
C LEU A 178 -13.47 -2.75 -3.23
N ARG A 179 -14.58 -2.22 -3.78
CA ARG A 179 -15.30 -2.83 -4.89
C ARG A 179 -14.46 -2.81 -6.16
N THR A 180 -14.67 -3.84 -6.98
CA THR A 180 -14.12 -3.98 -8.33
C THR A 180 -15.19 -3.74 -9.38
N ILE A 181 -14.82 -3.16 -10.51
CA ILE A 181 -15.74 -2.85 -11.61
C ILE A 181 -15.04 -3.00 -12.93
N HIS A 182 -15.75 -3.54 -13.93
CA HIS A 182 -15.25 -3.55 -15.29
C HIS A 182 -15.17 -2.15 -15.90
N GLU A 183 -14.26 -1.97 -16.84
CA GLU A 183 -14.16 -0.73 -17.62
C GLU A 183 -15.47 -0.41 -18.36
N LYS A 184 -16.14 -1.42 -18.96
CA LYS A 184 -17.45 -1.28 -19.60
C LYS A 184 -18.53 -0.78 -18.62
N CYS A 185 -18.56 -1.34 -17.41
CA CYS A 185 -19.55 -1.01 -16.39
C CYS A 185 -19.32 0.39 -15.81
N LEU A 186 -18.05 0.79 -15.66
CA LEU A 186 -17.66 2.11 -15.17
C LEU A 186 -18.07 3.23 -16.14
N ASN A 187 -17.94 2.97 -17.44
CA ASN A 187 -18.22 3.95 -18.49
C ASN A 187 -19.71 4.04 -18.86
N SER A 188 -20.56 3.08 -18.45
CA SER A 188 -21.99 3.09 -18.75
C SER A 188 -22.72 4.27 -18.09
N VAL A 189 -23.54 4.98 -18.88
CA VAL A 189 -24.40 6.07 -18.40
C VAL A 189 -25.46 5.57 -17.41
N SER A 190 -25.92 4.32 -17.56
CA SER A 190 -26.92 3.72 -16.67
C SER A 190 -26.46 3.57 -15.23
N ASN A 191 -25.15 3.61 -14.98
CA ASN A 191 -24.55 3.29 -13.68
C ASN A 191 -24.03 4.51 -12.93
N ARG A 192 -24.27 5.73 -13.43
CA ARG A 192 -23.68 6.97 -12.90
C ARG A 192 -23.95 7.17 -11.41
N ASP A 193 -25.19 6.95 -10.96
CA ASP A 193 -25.56 7.10 -9.55
C ASP A 193 -24.71 6.25 -8.60
N ILE A 194 -24.30 5.05 -9.02
CA ILE A 194 -23.52 4.11 -8.21
C ILE A 194 -22.01 4.33 -8.42
N VAL A 195 -21.60 4.69 -9.62
CA VAL A 195 -20.18 4.90 -9.98
C VAL A 195 -19.64 6.22 -9.41
N ASP A 196 -20.48 7.24 -9.31
CA ASP A 196 -20.08 8.57 -8.86
C ASP A 196 -20.18 8.73 -7.34
N ASN A 197 -20.98 7.89 -6.67
CA ASN A 197 -21.26 8.00 -5.23
C ASN A 197 -20.78 6.77 -4.45
N CYS A 198 -19.65 6.92 -3.76
CA CYS A 198 -19.05 5.93 -2.89
C CYS A 198 -19.68 5.92 -1.50
N ASP A 199 -20.31 4.81 -1.15
CA ASP A 199 -20.83 4.50 0.19
C ASP A 199 -19.77 4.00 1.19
N LEU A 200 -18.49 4.01 0.78
CA LEU A 200 -17.33 3.46 1.51
C LEU A 200 -17.36 1.95 1.76
N GLY A 201 -18.30 1.23 1.16
CA GLY A 201 -18.34 -0.23 1.13
C GLY A 201 -18.64 -0.89 2.49
N PRO A 202 -18.35 -2.19 2.62
CA PRO A 202 -18.77 -2.99 3.78
C PRO A 202 -18.11 -2.55 5.09
N PHE A 203 -16.89 -1.99 5.02
CA PHE A 203 -16.15 -1.54 6.19
C PHE A 203 -16.48 -0.10 6.62
N ARG A 204 -17.46 0.57 6.00
CA ARG A 204 -17.84 1.98 6.26
C ARG A 204 -18.04 2.35 7.73
N ARG A 205 -18.48 1.39 8.57
CA ARG A 205 -18.68 1.58 10.01
C ARG A 205 -17.37 1.66 10.80
N LEU A 206 -16.31 1.01 10.30
CA LEU A 206 -14.98 0.98 10.90
C LEU A 206 -14.08 2.10 10.39
N LEU A 207 -14.46 2.78 9.31
CA LEU A 207 -13.66 3.83 8.69
C LEU A 207 -13.82 5.16 9.40
N LEU A 208 -12.70 5.82 9.66
CA LEU A 208 -12.67 7.25 9.92
C LEU A 208 -12.93 7.95 8.60
N LYS A 209 -14.21 8.24 8.32
CA LYS A 209 -14.64 8.69 7.00
C LYS A 209 -13.99 10.04 6.67
N PRO A 210 -13.36 10.20 5.49
CA PRO A 210 -12.65 11.42 5.16
C PRO A 210 -13.52 12.69 5.22
N ASN A 211 -14.80 12.58 4.84
CA ASN A 211 -15.76 13.67 4.90
C ASN A 211 -16.09 14.14 6.33
N TYR A 212 -15.77 13.35 7.36
CA TYR A 212 -15.95 13.75 8.76
C TYR A 212 -14.71 14.41 9.35
N LEU A 213 -13.61 14.46 8.60
CA LEU A 213 -12.35 14.99 9.07
C LEU A 213 -12.06 16.36 8.49
N ILE A 214 -11.60 17.26 9.35
CA ILE A 214 -11.09 18.57 8.99
C ILE A 214 -9.62 18.60 9.38
N LYS A 215 -8.75 18.90 8.40
CA LYS A 215 -7.33 19.15 8.69
C LYS A 215 -7.18 20.53 9.32
N ILE A 216 -6.48 20.59 10.45
CA ILE A 216 -6.26 21.84 11.20
C ILE A 216 -4.83 22.35 11.13
N SER A 217 -3.90 21.48 10.77
CA SER A 217 -2.48 21.81 10.67
C SER A 217 -2.13 22.21 9.25
N GLN A 218 -1.31 23.26 9.11
CA GLN A 218 -0.74 23.63 7.82
C GLN A 218 0.38 22.66 7.37
N TYR A 219 0.82 21.75 8.26
CA TYR A 219 1.88 20.80 7.98
C TYR A 219 1.35 19.51 7.32
N SER A 220 2.17 18.88 6.48
CA SER A 220 1.91 17.60 5.79
C SER A 220 2.16 16.38 6.69
N SER A 221 1.83 16.49 7.98
CA SER A 221 1.97 15.38 8.93
C SER A 221 0.80 14.40 8.82
N LEU A 222 1.11 13.11 8.93
CA LEU A 222 0.15 12.00 9.01
C LEU A 222 -0.35 11.75 10.45
N SER A 223 -0.01 12.64 11.40
CA SER A 223 -0.43 12.49 12.78
C SER A 223 -1.90 12.86 12.94
N ILE A 224 -2.68 12.01 13.60
CA ILE A 224 -4.12 12.23 13.79
C ILE A 224 -4.45 13.52 14.57
N LYS A 225 -3.53 13.99 15.42
CA LYS A 225 -3.66 15.27 16.15
C LYS A 225 -3.81 16.48 15.22
N ASP A 226 -3.38 16.36 13.97
CA ASP A 226 -3.48 17.41 12.95
C ASP A 226 -4.86 17.47 12.28
N TYR A 227 -5.81 16.65 12.76
CA TYR A 227 -7.17 16.53 12.26
C TYR A 227 -8.18 16.68 13.39
N LYS A 228 -9.39 17.11 13.06
CA LYS A 228 -10.55 17.17 13.97
C LYS A 228 -11.75 16.51 13.31
N ILE A 229 -12.62 15.92 14.11
CA ILE A 229 -13.92 15.47 13.61
C ILE A 229 -14.86 16.67 13.50
N ASN A 230 -15.52 16.81 12.35
CA ASN A 230 -16.58 17.78 12.13
C ASN A 230 -17.83 17.35 12.91
N LYS A 231 -17.97 17.86 14.15
CA LYS A 231 -19.08 17.53 15.05
C LYS A 231 -20.46 17.87 14.47
N MET A 232 -20.57 18.87 13.59
CA MET A 232 -21.84 19.20 12.94
C MET A 232 -22.37 18.07 12.06
N LEU A 233 -21.48 17.25 11.48
CA LEU A 233 -21.88 16.09 10.69
C LEU A 233 -22.35 14.94 11.60
N LEU A 234 -21.78 14.82 12.80
CA LEU A 234 -22.13 13.77 13.75
C LEU A 234 -23.56 13.91 14.29
N SER A 235 -24.04 15.14 14.49
CA SER A 235 -25.39 15.38 15.02
C SER A 235 -26.52 15.03 14.04
N MET A 236 -26.20 14.74 12.78
CA MET A 236 -27.18 14.46 11.71
C MET A 236 -27.15 13.02 11.20
N ILE A 237 -26.28 12.18 11.76
CA ILE A 237 -26.15 10.76 11.42
C ILE A 237 -26.58 9.97 12.65
N ASP A 238 -27.25 8.85 12.44
CA ASP A 238 -27.41 7.83 13.47
C ASP A 238 -26.02 7.23 13.80
N TYR A 239 -25.32 7.89 14.74
CA TYR A 239 -23.95 7.56 15.12
C TYR A 239 -23.85 6.22 15.85
N HIS A 240 -24.98 5.63 16.25
CA HIS A 240 -25.02 4.32 16.90
C HIS A 240 -24.40 3.21 16.06
N ASP A 241 -24.33 3.40 14.74
CA ASP A 241 -23.73 2.44 13.80
C ASP A 241 -22.26 2.73 13.43
N TRP A 242 -21.66 3.83 13.90
CA TRP A 242 -20.29 4.21 13.55
C TRP A 242 -19.31 3.90 14.68
N THR A 243 -18.44 2.92 14.46
CA THR A 243 -17.45 2.46 15.45
C THR A 243 -16.06 2.37 14.82
N PRO A 244 -15.35 3.51 14.63
CA PRO A 244 -14.07 3.55 13.95
C PRO A 244 -13.06 2.60 14.60
N LEU A 245 -12.39 1.78 13.77
CA LEU A 245 -11.33 0.89 14.20
C LEU A 245 -9.98 1.59 14.10
N PHE A 246 -9.19 1.54 15.17
CA PHE A 246 -7.80 1.94 15.18
C PHE A 246 -6.92 0.72 15.39
N VAL A 247 -5.88 0.60 14.57
CA VAL A 247 -4.93 -0.50 14.58
C VAL A 247 -3.59 0.03 15.05
N PHE A 248 -3.13 -0.45 16.20
CA PHE A 248 -1.80 -0.19 16.72
C PHE A 248 -0.91 -1.37 16.42
N ALA A 249 0.16 -1.18 15.66
CA ALA A 249 1.06 -2.27 15.29
C ALA A 249 2.50 -1.99 15.76
N ASN A 250 3.11 -2.98 16.39
CA ASN A 250 4.49 -2.88 16.87
C ASN A 250 5.48 -3.38 15.83
N SER A 251 6.02 -2.46 15.03
CA SER A 251 7.09 -2.70 14.03
C SER A 251 8.38 -3.27 14.62
N LYS A 252 8.59 -3.17 15.94
CA LYS A 252 9.80 -3.64 16.64
C LYS A 252 9.68 -5.04 17.24
N SER A 253 8.53 -5.69 17.07
CA SER A 253 8.33 -7.08 17.48
C SER A 253 9.13 -8.04 16.59
N GLY A 254 9.63 -9.14 17.16
CA GLY A 254 10.69 -9.97 16.55
C GLY A 254 10.37 -10.66 15.23
N SER A 255 9.11 -10.70 14.77
CA SER A 255 8.72 -11.38 13.53
C SER A 255 8.71 -10.50 12.27
N ALA A 256 8.83 -9.17 12.41
CA ALA A 256 8.73 -8.20 11.31
C ALA A 256 7.39 -8.21 10.52
N ASP A 257 6.36 -8.92 11.00
CA ASP A 257 5.05 -9.00 10.33
C ASP A 257 4.23 -7.71 10.44
N ALA A 258 4.58 -6.83 11.37
CA ALA A 258 3.88 -5.58 11.63
C ALA A 258 3.82 -4.68 10.37
N ASP A 259 4.88 -4.64 9.55
CA ASP A 259 4.86 -3.87 8.30
C ASP A 259 3.83 -4.43 7.30
N VAL A 260 3.72 -5.75 7.23
CA VAL A 260 2.74 -6.44 6.37
C VAL A 260 1.32 -6.17 6.87
N ILE A 261 1.11 -6.28 8.19
CA ILE A 261 -0.18 -6.00 8.84
C ILE A 261 -0.58 -4.55 8.61
N MET A 262 0.32 -3.60 8.84
CA MET A 262 0.09 -2.18 8.62
C MET A 262 -0.20 -1.89 7.15
N SER A 263 0.56 -2.48 6.21
CA SER A 263 0.30 -2.35 4.77
C SER A 263 -1.12 -2.82 4.43
N HIS A 264 -1.53 -3.98 4.94
CA HIS A 264 -2.87 -4.53 4.72
C HIS A 264 -3.97 -3.62 5.27
N PHE A 265 -3.87 -3.19 6.53
CA PHE A 265 -4.86 -2.31 7.14
C PHE A 265 -4.88 -0.92 6.49
N ASN A 266 -3.74 -0.37 6.07
CA ASN A 266 -3.67 0.90 5.36
C ASN A 266 -4.41 0.86 4.01
N SER A 267 -4.42 -0.30 3.37
CA SER A 267 -5.16 -0.50 2.12
C SER A 267 -6.68 -0.48 2.33
N ILE A 268 -7.15 -0.83 3.52
CA ILE A 268 -8.58 -0.92 3.89
C ILE A 268 -9.03 0.37 4.58
N LEU A 269 -8.40 0.70 5.71
CA LEU A 269 -8.76 1.80 6.61
C LEU A 269 -8.28 3.16 6.11
N ASN A 270 -8.77 4.24 6.73
CA ASN A 270 -8.12 5.53 6.59
C ASN A 270 -6.71 5.43 7.18
N PRO A 271 -5.63 5.85 6.49
CA PRO A 271 -4.27 5.78 7.03
C PRO A 271 -4.07 6.43 8.40
N LEU A 272 -4.92 7.40 8.79
CA LEU A 272 -4.92 7.97 10.14
C LEU A 272 -5.29 6.98 11.25
N GLN A 273 -5.84 5.82 10.89
CA GLN A 273 -6.29 4.77 11.81
C GLN A 273 -5.24 3.68 12.04
N VAL A 274 -4.15 3.67 11.26
CA VAL A 274 -3.12 2.63 11.33
C VAL A 274 -1.86 3.25 11.92
N ILE A 275 -1.59 2.93 13.18
CA ILE A 275 -0.63 3.63 14.02
C ILE A 275 0.53 2.69 14.34
N GLU A 276 1.75 3.14 14.02
CA GLU A 276 2.96 2.49 14.51
C GLU A 276 3.08 2.73 16.03
N MET A 277 3.37 1.68 16.78
CA MET A 277 3.54 1.76 18.22
C MET A 277 4.87 2.42 18.58
N ASP A 278 4.82 3.74 18.72
CA ASP A 278 5.77 4.50 19.51
C ASP A 278 5.02 5.34 20.55
N LYS A 279 5.72 5.68 21.64
CA LYS A 279 5.13 6.38 22.79
C LYS A 279 4.39 7.66 22.38
N LYS A 280 4.94 8.43 21.44
CA LYS A 280 4.37 9.71 21.01
C LYS A 280 3.12 9.50 20.15
N ASN A 281 3.14 8.54 19.23
CA ASN A 281 1.98 8.24 18.39
C ASN A 281 0.81 7.67 19.20
N ILE A 282 1.09 6.78 20.15
CA ILE A 282 0.08 6.24 21.08
C ILE A 282 -0.56 7.38 21.88
N GLU A 283 0.27 8.20 22.55
CA GLU A 283 -0.21 9.31 23.37
C GLU A 283 -1.06 10.31 22.56
N ASN A 284 -0.60 10.70 21.37
CA ASN A 284 -1.35 11.62 20.51
C ASN A 284 -2.70 11.03 20.07
N THR A 285 -2.73 9.73 19.74
CA THR A 285 -3.95 9.06 19.26
C THR A 285 -4.96 8.89 20.37
N LEU A 286 -4.53 8.44 21.56
CA LEU A 286 -5.41 8.28 22.72
C LEU A 286 -5.97 9.61 23.20
N LYS A 287 -5.14 10.66 23.29
CA LYS A 287 -5.61 12.01 23.62
C LYS A 287 -6.64 12.50 22.61
N TRP A 288 -6.41 12.26 21.32
CA TRP A 288 -7.35 12.65 20.28
C TRP A 288 -8.68 11.90 20.39
N MET A 289 -8.66 10.59 20.65
CA MET A 289 -9.87 9.79 20.87
C MET A 289 -10.66 10.27 22.09
N GLN A 290 -9.96 10.61 23.18
CA GLN A 290 -10.56 11.08 24.42
C GLN A 290 -11.43 12.33 24.20
N LEU A 291 -11.02 13.25 23.30
CA LEU A 291 -11.80 14.45 22.93
C LEU A 291 -13.20 14.15 22.35
N TYR A 292 -13.42 12.93 21.89
CA TYR A 292 -14.65 12.49 21.25
C TYR A 292 -15.29 11.27 21.94
N SER A 293 -14.76 10.84 23.09
CA SER A 293 -15.19 9.63 23.79
C SER A 293 -16.65 9.65 24.25
N ASP A 294 -17.19 10.83 24.54
CA ASP A 294 -18.62 11.01 24.89
C ASP A 294 -19.56 10.86 23.68
N LEU A 295 -19.02 10.93 22.46
CA LEU A 295 -19.80 10.98 21.22
C LEU A 295 -19.61 9.73 20.36
N ILE A 296 -18.43 9.12 20.40
CA ILE A 296 -18.03 8.04 19.48
C ILE A 296 -17.40 6.91 20.28
N GLN A 297 -17.90 5.70 20.05
CA GLN A 297 -17.23 4.49 20.53
C GLN A 297 -16.16 4.05 19.53
N PHE A 298 -14.90 4.06 19.97
CA PHE A 298 -13.77 3.59 19.17
C PHE A 298 -13.52 2.10 19.43
N LYS A 299 -13.12 1.37 18.38
CA LYS A 299 -12.56 0.02 18.50
C LYS A 299 -11.05 0.11 18.35
N ILE A 300 -10.33 -0.64 19.17
CA ILE A 300 -8.87 -0.69 19.16
C ILE A 300 -8.44 -2.13 18.91
N LEU A 301 -7.60 -2.35 17.91
CA LEU A 301 -6.91 -3.60 17.64
C LEU A 301 -5.42 -3.36 17.87
N VAL A 302 -4.81 -4.15 18.75
CA VAL A 302 -3.37 -4.10 19.01
C VAL A 302 -2.72 -5.33 18.38
N CYS A 303 -1.81 -5.10 17.44
CA CYS A 303 -1.03 -6.12 16.74
C CYS A 303 0.39 -6.11 17.31
N GLY A 304 0.64 -6.94 18.32
CA GLY A 304 1.92 -7.08 19.00
C GLY A 304 1.93 -8.32 19.90
N GLY A 305 3.05 -8.57 20.59
CA GLY A 305 3.12 -9.62 21.63
C GLY A 305 2.42 -9.18 22.92
N ASP A 306 2.34 -10.08 23.90
CA ASP A 306 1.59 -9.86 25.15
C ASP A 306 1.97 -8.56 25.89
N GLY A 307 3.23 -8.13 25.81
CA GLY A 307 3.72 -6.88 26.40
C GLY A 307 3.28 -5.58 25.69
N SER A 308 2.54 -5.65 24.59
CA SER A 308 2.03 -4.48 23.85
C SER A 308 0.72 -3.92 24.39
N ILE A 309 0.03 -4.64 25.28
CA ILE A 309 -1.26 -4.22 25.86
C ILE A 309 -1.08 -3.49 27.22
N GLY A 310 0.05 -3.72 27.89
CA GLY A 310 0.36 -3.19 29.23
C GLY A 310 0.69 -1.71 29.29
#